data_AF-A0A0C3GSX7-F1
#
_entry.id   AF-A0A0C3GSX7-F1
#
_cell.length_a   1.000
_cell.length_b   1.000
_cell.length_c   1.000
_cell.angle_alpha   90.00
_cell.angle_beta   90.00
_cell.angle_gamma   90.00
#
_symmetry.space_group_name_H-M   'P 1'
#
loop_
_entity.id
_entity.type
_entity.pdbx_description
1 polymer ?
#
loop_
_entity_poly.entity_id
_entity_poly.type
_entity_poly.pdbx_seq_one_letter_code
_entity_poly.pdbx_strand_id
1 'polypeptide(L)'
;MAIKRRLRRYFPGPAITLDYKRMAEPSFQESLVELLARLDMDTPIESVPIVSKAGSDTTEIRDTMHPKFVTEMLTGVLRDVGQPAGISRIHKRTRDKVL
;
A
#
# COMPACT_ATOMS: atom_id res chain seq x y z
N MET A 1 -13.56 23.67 14.72
CA MET A 1 -12.28 24.22 15.21
C MET A 1 -11.10 23.38 14.69
N ALA A 2 -10.20 23.96 13.89
CA ALA A 2 -9.05 23.26 13.31
C ALA A 2 -7.85 23.34 14.25
N ILE A 3 -7.27 22.19 14.62
CA ILE A 3 -6.04 22.16 15.43
C ILE A 3 -4.86 22.37 14.48
N LYS A 4 -4.37 23.62 14.43
CA LYS A 4 -3.17 24.05 13.69
C LYS A 4 -2.04 23.07 14.04
N ARG A 5 -1.49 22.31 13.07
CA ARG A 5 -0.37 21.32 13.23
C ARG A 5 -0.74 19.86 13.57
N ARG A 6 -1.86 19.33 13.10
CA ARG A 6 -2.09 17.87 13.08
C ARG A 6 -2.37 17.41 11.64
N LEU A 7 -1.75 16.30 11.24
CA LEU A 7 -1.98 15.68 9.94
C LEU A 7 -3.39 15.09 9.91
N ARG A 8 -4.17 15.39 8.89
CA ARG A 8 -5.48 14.77 8.69
C ARG A 8 -5.30 13.52 7.83
N ARG A 9 -5.50 12.35 8.44
CA ARG A 9 -5.46 11.04 7.78
C ARG A 9 -6.89 10.52 7.60
N TYR A 10 -7.17 9.89 6.47
CA TYR A 10 -8.47 9.31 6.14
C TYR A 10 -8.39 7.79 6.21
N PHE A 11 -9.45 7.18 6.74
CA PHE A 11 -9.56 5.74 6.88
C PHE A 11 -10.93 5.26 6.34
N PRO A 12 -10.96 4.15 5.60
CA PRO A 12 -9.81 3.37 5.13
C PRO A 12 -8.95 4.17 4.12
N GLY A 13 -7.80 3.61 3.70
CA GLY A 13 -6.90 4.21 2.71
C GLY A 13 -7.52 4.28 1.30
N PRO A 14 -6.75 4.54 0.23
CA PRO A 14 -7.26 4.54 -1.13
C PRO A 14 -8.18 3.34 -1.39
N ALA A 15 -9.33 3.60 -2.00
CA ALA A 15 -10.31 2.58 -2.33
C ALA A 15 -10.62 2.71 -3.82
N ILE A 16 -10.76 1.57 -4.49
CA ILE A 16 -10.85 1.49 -5.94
C ILE A 16 -12.03 0.59 -6.27
N THR A 17 -12.90 1.08 -7.14
CA THR A 17 -14.00 0.31 -7.70
C THR A 17 -13.56 -0.26 -9.04
N LEU A 18 -13.86 -1.54 -9.26
CA LEU A 18 -13.66 -2.23 -10.54
C LEU A 18 -15.02 -2.58 -11.15
N ASP A 19 -15.09 -2.57 -12.48
CA ASP A 19 -16.25 -3.13 -13.19
C ASP A 19 -16.31 -4.64 -12.92
N TYR A 20 -17.50 -5.15 -12.61
CA TYR A 20 -17.72 -6.57 -12.39
C TYR A 20 -17.25 -7.42 -13.58
N LYS A 21 -17.47 -6.97 -14.82
CA LYS A 21 -17.04 -7.68 -16.03
C LYS A 21 -15.51 -7.84 -16.09
N ARG A 22 -14.77 -6.81 -15.64
CA ARG A 22 -13.30 -6.86 -15.56
C ARG A 22 -12.84 -7.79 -14.44
N MET A 23 -13.47 -7.72 -13.27
CA MET A 23 -13.16 -8.59 -12.15
C MET A 23 -13.52 -10.07 -12.41
N ALA A 24 -14.55 -10.32 -13.23
CA ALA A 24 -14.98 -11.66 -13.61
C ALA A 24 -14.19 -12.26 -14.78
N GLU A 25 -13.27 -11.49 -15.39
CA GLU A 25 -12.40 -11.97 -16.46
C GLU A 25 -11.39 -12.99 -15.89
N PRO A 26 -11.36 -14.26 -16.35
CA PRO A 26 -10.48 -15.28 -15.78
C PRO A 26 -9.00 -14.91 -15.82
N SER A 27 -8.54 -14.33 -16.94
CA SER A 27 -7.17 -13.84 -17.12
C SER A 27 -6.77 -12.79 -16.08
N PHE A 28 -7.69 -11.89 -15.73
CA PHE A 28 -7.47 -10.87 -14.71
C PHE A 28 -7.39 -11.50 -13.32
N GLN A 29 -8.28 -12.44 -13.01
CA GLN A 29 -8.26 -13.16 -11.73
C GLN A 29 -6.98 -13.97 -11.55
N GLU A 30 -6.58 -14.72 -12.58
CA GLU A 30 -5.32 -15.48 -12.60
C GLU A 30 -4.12 -14.56 -12.37
N SER A 31 -4.04 -13.45 -13.10
CA SER A 31 -2.94 -12.47 -12.95
C SER A 31 -2.91 -11.85 -11.55
N LEU A 32 -4.08 -11.51 -10.99
CA LEU A 32 -4.18 -10.92 -9.65
C LEU A 32 -3.79 -11.93 -8.57
N VAL A 33 -4.26 -13.18 -8.69
CA VAL A 33 -3.91 -14.25 -7.75
C VAL A 33 -2.42 -14.57 -7.83
N GLU A 34 -1.85 -14.69 -9.03
CA GLU A 34 -0.42 -14.94 -9.23
C GLU A 34 0.42 -13.81 -8.64
N LEU A 35 0.03 -12.55 -8.87
CA LEU A 35 0.70 -11.40 -8.27
C LEU A 35 0.68 -11.45 -6.74
N LEU A 36 -0.49 -11.71 -6.13
CA LEU A 36 -0.62 -11.77 -4.68
C LEU A 36 0.16 -12.94 -4.08
N ALA A 37 0.10 -14.11 -4.72
CA ALA A 37 0.85 -15.29 -4.30
C ALA A 37 2.37 -15.06 -4.38
N ARG A 38 2.86 -14.41 -5.44
CA ARG A 38 4.27 -14.04 -5.56
C ARG A 38 4.71 -13.04 -4.50
N LEU A 39 3.89 -12.04 -4.19
CA LEU A 39 4.24 -11.07 -3.14
C LEU A 39 4.32 -11.72 -1.75
N ASP A 40 3.52 -12.75 -1.49
CA ASP A 40 3.53 -13.53 -0.25
C ASP A 40 4.75 -14.47 -0.17
N MET A 41 4.98 -15.26 -1.22
CA MET A 41 6.05 -16.28 -1.25
C MET A 41 7.44 -15.67 -1.45
N ASP A 42 7.56 -14.67 -2.32
CA ASP A 42 8.82 -14.11 -2.80
C ASP A 42 8.87 -12.61 -2.50
N THR A 43 8.82 -12.24 -1.21
CA THR A 43 8.81 -10.83 -0.82
C THR A 43 10.03 -10.09 -1.41
N PRO A 44 9.84 -9.06 -2.25
CA PRO A 44 10.96 -8.50 -3.02
C PRO A 44 11.98 -7.79 -2.13
N ILE A 45 13.26 -7.92 -2.46
CA ILE A 45 14.37 -7.37 -1.66
C ILE A 45 14.25 -5.86 -1.47
N GLU A 46 13.62 -5.15 -2.41
CA GLU A 46 13.42 -3.71 -2.33
C GLU A 46 12.47 -3.30 -1.20
N SER A 47 11.68 -4.23 -0.65
CA SER A 47 10.86 -3.98 0.55
C SER A 47 11.61 -4.21 1.86
N VAL A 48 12.84 -4.73 1.80
CA VAL A 48 13.69 -4.88 2.98
C VAL A 48 14.14 -3.49 3.46
N PRO A 49 13.89 -3.15 4.73
CA PRO A 49 14.40 -1.91 5.30
C PRO A 49 15.93 -1.94 5.41
N ILE A 50 16.58 -0.85 5.00
CA ILE A 50 18.03 -0.68 5.02
C ILE A 50 18.37 0.48 5.96
N VAL A 51 19.37 0.27 6.82
CA VAL A 51 19.92 1.32 7.67
C VAL A 51 21.40 1.53 7.39
N SER A 52 21.81 2.79 7.36
CA SER A 52 23.21 3.18 7.28
C SER A 52 23.81 3.27 8.69
N LYS A 53 24.77 2.41 9.02
CA LYS A 53 25.49 2.40 10.30
C LYS A 53 26.99 2.55 10.05
N ALA A 54 27.63 3.51 10.69
CA ALA A 54 29.08 3.78 10.53
C ALA A 54 29.54 3.90 9.06
N GLY A 55 28.67 4.40 8.18
CA GLY A 55 28.97 4.56 6.75
C GLY A 55 28.72 3.33 5.88
N SER A 56 28.21 2.22 6.43
CA SER A 56 27.80 1.04 5.66
C SER A 56 26.29 0.79 5.73
N ASP A 57 25.72 0.35 4.62
CA ASP A 57 24.31 -0.02 4.53
C ASP A 57 24.13 -1.49 4.93
N THR A 58 23.17 -1.72 5.82
CA THR A 58 22.85 -3.06 6.34
C THR A 58 21.34 -3.24 6.41
N THR A 59 20.88 -4.46 6.17
CA THR A 59 19.47 -4.85 6.38
C THR A 59 19.08 -4.64 7.84
N GLU A 60 18.02 -3.87 8.08
CA GLU A 60 17.47 -3.68 9.42
C GLU A 60 16.44 -4.75 9.73
N ILE A 61 16.92 -5.86 10.26
CA ILE A 61 16.09 -7.05 10.58
C ILE A 61 14.98 -6.79 11.62
N ARG A 62 15.02 -5.67 12.36
CA ARG A 62 14.03 -5.33 13.39
C ARG A 62 12.78 -4.66 12.82
N ASP A 63 12.92 -4.04 11.66
CA ASP A 63 11.83 -3.34 11.01
C ASP A 63 10.99 -4.29 10.18
N THR A 64 9.70 -4.02 10.10
CA THR A 64 8.79 -4.78 9.24
C THR A 64 9.06 -4.42 7.78
N MET A 65 8.88 -5.39 6.88
CA MET A 65 8.97 -5.18 5.43
C MET A 65 8.09 -4.01 4.99
N HIS A 66 8.64 -3.13 4.15
CA HIS A 66 7.91 -1.98 3.67
C HIS A 66 6.74 -2.43 2.78
N PRO A 67 5.47 -2.08 3.10
CA PRO A 67 4.31 -2.63 2.41
C PRO A 67 4.06 -1.98 1.03
N LYS A 68 5.08 -1.42 0.37
CA LYS A 68 4.93 -0.59 -0.84
C LYS A 68 4.32 -1.36 -2.01
N PHE A 69 4.62 -2.65 -2.14
CA PHE A 69 4.08 -3.45 -3.23
C PHE A 69 2.56 -3.62 -3.16
N VAL A 70 1.99 -3.59 -1.95
CA VAL A 70 0.54 -3.64 -1.74
C VAL A 70 -0.05 -2.24 -1.70
N THR A 71 0.51 -1.37 -0.85
CA THR A 71 -0.06 -0.04 -0.56
C THR A 71 0.17 0.99 -1.67
N GLU A 72 1.18 0.79 -2.52
CA GLU A 72 1.53 1.71 -3.60
C GLU A 72 1.39 1.03 -4.97
N MET A 73 2.14 -0.04 -5.25
CA MET A 73 2.16 -0.69 -6.57
C MET A 73 0.80 -1.30 -6.94
N LEU A 74 0.28 -2.25 -6.14
CA LEU A 74 -1.01 -2.87 -6.41
C LEU A 74 -2.13 -1.83 -6.46
N THR A 75 -2.10 -0.86 -5.55
CA THR A 75 -3.06 0.26 -5.56
C THR A 75 -2.96 1.09 -6.84
N GLY A 76 -1.75 1.31 -7.37
CA GLY A 76 -1.50 1.99 -8.64
C GLY A 76 -2.05 1.19 -9.83
N VAL A 77 -1.75 -0.10 -9.90
CA VAL A 77 -2.25 -1.01 -10.93
C VAL A 77 -3.77 -1.05 -10.93
N LEU A 78 -4.40 -1.23 -9.77
CA LEU A 78 -5.85 -1.26 -9.64
C LEU A 78 -6.49 0.08 -10.04
N ARG A 79 -5.82 1.21 -9.80
CA ARG A 79 -6.31 2.53 -10.20
C ARG A 79 -6.30 2.72 -11.72
N ASP A 80 -5.34 2.11 -12.42
CA ASP A 80 -5.26 2.15 -13.89
C ASP A 80 -6.42 1.38 -14.54
N VAL A 81 -6.76 0.20 -13.99
CA VAL A 81 -7.85 -0.64 -14.50
C VAL A 81 -9.22 -0.36 -13.88
N GLY A 82 -9.30 0.63 -12.98
CA GLY A 82 -10.45 0.92 -12.15
C GLY A 82 -10.71 2.40 -11.99
N GLN A 83 -11.48 2.78 -10.97
CA GLN A 83 -11.75 4.18 -10.64
C GLN A 83 -11.70 4.40 -9.11
N PRO A 84 -11.29 5.59 -8.63
CA PRO A 84 -11.37 5.90 -7.21
C PRO A 84 -12.79 5.74 -6.65
N ALA A 85 -12.93 4.96 -5.58
CA ALA A 85 -14.21 4.71 -4.95
C ALA A 85 -14.59 5.84 -3.96
N GLY A 86 -15.78 6.41 -4.16
CA GLY A 86 -16.41 7.37 -3.26
C GLY A 86 -17.00 6.69 -2.02
N ILE A 87 -16.15 6.17 -1.15
CA ILE A 87 -16.57 5.50 0.10
C ILE A 87 -16.68 6.49 1.27
N SER A 88 -17.52 6.17 2.25
CA SER A 88 -17.55 6.88 3.52
C SER A 88 -16.21 6.69 4.25
N ARG A 89 -15.59 7.80 4.64
CA ARG A 89 -14.28 7.81 5.29
C ARG A 89 -14.38 8.55 6.61
N ILE A 90 -13.81 7.93 7.64
CA ILE A 90 -13.51 8.65 8.87
C ILE A 90 -12.18 9.38 8.68
N HIS A 91 -12.01 10.52 9.34
CA HIS A 91 -10.73 11.21 9.34
C HIS A 91 -10.26 11.47 10.76
N LYS A 92 -8.99 11.18 11.01
CA LYS A 92 -8.33 11.39 12.30
C LYS A 92 -7.24 12.44 12.14
N ARG A 93 -7.17 13.34 13.11
CA ARG A 93 -6.07 14.31 13.23
C ARG A 93 -4.95 13.65 14.05
N THR A 94 -3.88 13.20 13.40
CA THR A 94 -2.74 12.54 14.06
C THR A 94 -1.56 13.51 14.19
N ARG A 95 -0.65 13.23 15.11
CA ARG A 95 0.67 13.89 15.10
C ARG A 95 1.43 13.45 13.85
N ASP A 96 2.36 14.28 13.41
CA ASP A 96 3.21 14.02 12.24
C ASP A 96 4.43 13.15 12.59
N LYS A 97 4.26 12.22 13.53
CA LYS A 97 5.32 11.31 13.98
C LYS A 97 4.89 9.90 13.62
N VAL A 98 5.58 9.32 12.66
CA VAL A 98 5.65 7.87 12.47
C VAL A 98 6.92 7.48 13.23
N LEU A 99 6.78 6.67 14.29
CA LEU A 99 7.90 6.06 14.99
C LEU A 99 8.31 4.81 14.21
#